data_AF-A0A2E0PUB7-F1
#
_entry.id   AF-A0A2E0PUB7-F1
#
_cell.length_a   1.000
_cell.length_b   1.000
_cell.length_c   1.000
_cell.angle_alpha   90.00
_cell.angle_beta   90.00
_cell.angle_gamma   90.00
#
_symmetry.space_group_name_H-M   'P 1'
#
loop_
_entity.id
_entity.type
_entity.pdbx_description
1 polymer ?
#
loop_
_entity_poly.entity_id
_entity_poly.type
_entity_poly.pdbx_seq_one_letter_code
_entity_poly.pdbx_strand_id
1 'polypeptide(L)'
;MTIAYWCIFLAYLLPWFSIGYAKFLAPKATFREFENKAPREYLSRLENDRKRAVWAEKNTYEALPLFIASVLIAHQTGADQYSIDMLSVLFVMFRVIYIGLYIANLATLRTVTWIAAVGCCFGMFLISM
;
A
#
# COMPACT_ATOMS: atom_id res chain seq x y z
N MET A 1 -6.09 21.21 -5.38
CA MET A 1 -5.98 19.81 -4.86
C MET A 1 -4.76 19.76 -3.97
N THR A 2 -4.92 19.25 -2.75
CA THR A 2 -3.84 19.17 -1.75
C THR A 2 -2.93 17.98 -2.02
N ILE A 3 -1.74 17.96 -1.40
CA ILE A 3 -0.80 16.83 -1.55
C ILE A 3 -1.45 15.56 -0.98
N ALA A 4 -2.19 15.68 0.12
CA ALA A 4 -2.92 14.57 0.71
C ALA A 4 -3.90 13.87 -0.25
N TYR A 5 -4.63 14.62 -1.09
CA TYR A 5 -5.49 14.00 -2.11
C TYR A 5 -4.71 13.28 -3.21
N TRP A 6 -3.54 13.80 -3.60
CA TRP A 6 -2.63 13.06 -4.49
C TRP A 6 -2.08 11.80 -3.83
N CYS A 7 -1.82 11.83 -2.53
CA CYS A 7 -1.41 10.65 -1.78
C CYS A 7 -2.50 9.57 -1.75
N ILE A 8 -3.80 9.92 -1.68
CA ILE A 8 -4.89 8.94 -1.84
C ILE A 8 -4.80 8.26 -3.21
N PHE A 9 -4.65 9.05 -4.28
CA PHE A 9 -4.53 8.52 -5.63
C PHE A 9 -3.30 7.60 -5.76
N LEU A 10 -2.13 8.03 -5.28
CA LEU A 10 -0.91 7.23 -5.30
C LEU A 10 -1.05 5.95 -4.47
N ALA A 11 -1.63 6.02 -3.27
CA ALA A 11 -1.86 4.87 -2.41
C ALA A 11 -2.75 3.83 -3.10
N TYR A 12 -3.77 4.26 -3.86
CA TYR A 12 -4.63 3.37 -4.63
C TYR A 12 -3.89 2.65 -5.77
N LEU A 13 -2.84 3.25 -6.32
CA LEU A 13 -2.01 2.64 -7.36
C LEU A 13 -0.96 1.65 -6.81
N LEU A 14 -0.60 1.74 -5.52
CA LEU A 14 0.41 0.85 -4.91
C LEU A 14 0.13 -0.65 -5.08
N PRO A 15 -1.10 -1.16 -4.86
CA PRO A 15 -1.42 -2.56 -5.12
C PRO A 15 -1.14 -2.98 -6.57
N TRP A 16 -1.33 -2.08 -7.55
CA TRP A 16 -1.08 -2.38 -8.97
C TRP A 16 0.41 -2.59 -9.25
N PHE A 17 1.29 -1.88 -8.57
CA PHE A 17 2.73 -2.14 -8.65
C PHE A 17 3.08 -3.52 -8.07
N SER A 18 2.44 -3.90 -6.96
CA SER A 18 2.67 -5.20 -6.33
C SER A 18 2.23 -6.36 -7.23
N ILE A 19 1.04 -6.27 -7.84
CA ILE A 19 0.59 -7.29 -8.79
C ILE A 19 1.39 -7.26 -10.09
N GLY A 20 1.83 -6.09 -10.54
CA GLY A 20 2.74 -5.93 -11.68
C GLY A 20 4.04 -6.70 -11.43
N TYR A 21 4.62 -6.58 -10.24
CA TYR A 21 5.80 -7.36 -9.85
C TYR A 21 5.53 -8.88 -9.91
N ALA A 22 4.43 -9.34 -9.32
CA ALA A 22 4.06 -10.76 -9.30
C ALA A 22 3.91 -11.35 -10.71
N LYS A 23 3.44 -10.54 -11.67
CA LYS A 23 3.15 -10.98 -13.05
C LYS A 23 4.33 -10.84 -14.00
N PHE A 24 5.12 -9.76 -13.89
CA PHE A 24 6.04 -9.35 -14.94
C PHE A 24 7.48 -9.13 -14.49
N LEU A 25 7.71 -8.62 -13.26
CA LEU A 25 9.06 -8.20 -12.85
C LEU A 25 9.80 -9.23 -11.98
N ALA A 26 9.12 -10.22 -11.43
CA ALA A 26 9.79 -11.23 -10.63
C ALA A 26 10.80 -12.03 -11.48
N PRO A 27 11.97 -12.43 -10.94
CA PRO A 27 13.02 -13.11 -11.72
C PRO A 27 12.56 -14.40 -12.44
N LYS A 28 11.53 -15.07 -11.91
CA LYS A 28 10.93 -16.28 -12.49
C LYS A 28 9.64 -16.01 -13.28
N ALA A 29 9.30 -14.75 -13.56
CA ALA A 29 8.09 -14.41 -14.31
C ALA A 29 8.30 -14.70 -15.80
N THR A 30 7.49 -15.61 -16.35
CA THR A 30 7.47 -15.88 -17.80
C THR A 30 6.13 -15.42 -18.37
N PHE A 31 6.17 -14.55 -19.38
CA PHE A 31 4.96 -13.98 -20.00
C PHE A 31 4.00 -15.05 -20.55
N ARG A 32 4.55 -16.21 -20.96
CA ARG A 32 3.80 -17.34 -21.52
C ARG A 32 3.00 -18.14 -20.50
N GLU A 33 3.31 -18.01 -19.21
CA GLU A 33 2.55 -18.67 -18.13
C GLU A 33 1.30 -17.90 -17.71
N PHE A 34 1.12 -16.67 -18.21
CA PHE A 34 0.05 -15.80 -17.75
C PHE A 34 -1.31 -16.22 -18.36
N GLU A 35 -2.12 -16.89 -17.55
CA GLU A 35 -3.45 -17.32 -17.95
C GLU A 35 -4.50 -16.24 -17.67
N ASN A 36 -4.87 -15.49 -18.71
CA ASN A 36 -5.86 -14.40 -18.62
C ASN A 36 -7.31 -14.87 -18.46
N LYS A 37 -7.60 -16.15 -18.68
CA LYS A 37 -8.97 -16.69 -18.56
C LYS A 37 -9.40 -16.85 -17.10
N ALA A 38 -8.46 -17.12 -16.20
CA ALA A 38 -8.70 -17.31 -14.77
C ALA A 38 -7.61 -16.59 -13.94
N PRO A 39 -7.52 -15.25 -13.99
CA PRO A 39 -6.39 -14.51 -13.43
C PRO A 39 -6.25 -14.67 -11.91
N ARG A 40 -7.36 -14.78 -11.17
CA ARG A 40 -7.32 -14.97 -9.71
C ARG A 40 -6.81 -16.37 -9.34
N GLU A 41 -7.19 -17.38 -10.11
CA GLU A 41 -6.73 -18.75 -9.91
C GLU A 41 -5.23 -18.85 -10.23
N TYR A 42 -4.79 -18.27 -11.34
CA TYR A 42 -3.37 -18.13 -11.67
C TYR A 42 -2.56 -17.53 -10.51
N LEU A 43 -3.02 -16.40 -9.95
CA LEU A 43 -2.33 -15.72 -8.85
C LEU A 43 -2.25 -16.58 -7.58
N SER A 44 -3.24 -17.44 -7.34
CA SER A 44 -3.26 -18.33 -6.17
C SER A 44 -2.21 -19.45 -6.23
N ARG A 45 -1.81 -19.84 -7.45
CA ARG A 45 -0.81 -20.87 -7.74
C ARG A 45 0.63 -20.35 -7.72
N LEU A 46 0.82 -19.02 -7.61
CA LEU A 46 2.14 -18.43 -7.52
C LEU A 46 2.86 -18.83 -6.22
N GLU A 47 4.18 -18.90 -6.28
CA GLU A 47 5.05 -19.29 -5.17
C GLU A 47 6.07 -18.20 -4.82
N ASN A 48 6.75 -18.36 -3.68
CA ASN A 48 7.89 -17.53 -3.26
C ASN A 48 7.60 -16.03 -3.22
N ASP A 49 8.50 -15.22 -3.79
CA ASP A 49 8.43 -13.77 -3.90
C ASP A 49 7.17 -13.30 -4.66
N ARG A 50 6.77 -14.01 -5.71
CA ARG A 50 5.55 -13.72 -6.48
C ARG A 50 4.30 -13.88 -5.63
N LYS A 51 4.23 -14.95 -4.82
CA LYS A 51 3.13 -15.15 -3.87
C LYS A 51 3.10 -14.06 -2.80
N ARG A 52 4.27 -13.70 -2.28
CA ARG A 52 4.42 -12.60 -1.31
C ARG A 52 3.97 -11.26 -1.86
N ALA A 53 4.21 -10.97 -3.15
CA ALA A 53 3.69 -9.78 -3.81
C ALA A 53 2.15 -9.78 -3.88
N VAL A 54 1.51 -10.91 -4.22
CA VAL A 54 0.02 -11.01 -4.17
C VAL A 54 -0.52 -10.78 -2.76
N TRP A 55 0.18 -11.24 -1.72
CA TRP A 55 -0.22 -10.96 -0.35
C TRP A 55 -0.01 -9.48 0.05
N ALA A 56 1.05 -8.85 -0.43
CA ALA A 56 1.31 -7.43 -0.21
C ALA A 56 0.26 -6.54 -0.89
N GLU A 57 -0.20 -6.90 -2.09
CA GLU A 57 -1.34 -6.27 -2.77
C GLU A 57 -2.58 -6.27 -1.87
N LYS A 58 -3.01 -7.45 -1.40
CA LYS A 58 -4.20 -7.60 -0.55
C LYS A 58 -4.12 -6.77 0.73
N ASN A 59 -2.98 -6.85 1.43
CA ASN A 59 -2.78 -6.04 2.63
C ASN A 59 -2.81 -4.53 2.35
N THR A 60 -2.33 -4.11 1.17
CA THR A 60 -2.38 -2.70 0.77
C THR A 60 -3.81 -2.25 0.49
N TYR A 61 -4.64 -3.10 -0.11
CA TYR A 61 -6.07 -2.83 -0.23
C TYR A 61 -6.79 -2.75 1.12
N GLU A 62 -6.43 -3.60 2.08
CA GLU A 62 -7.00 -3.58 3.44
C GLU A 62 -6.67 -2.29 4.21
N ALA A 63 -5.51 -1.69 3.98
CA ALA A 63 -5.09 -0.45 4.64
C ALA A 63 -5.70 0.82 4.02
N LEU A 64 -6.15 0.77 2.76
CA LEU A 64 -6.66 1.93 2.04
C LEU A 64 -7.89 2.59 2.69
N PRO A 65 -8.94 1.86 3.11
CA PRO A 65 -10.11 2.47 3.72
C PRO A 65 -9.77 3.33 4.93
N LEU A 66 -8.87 2.84 5.79
CA LEU A 66 -8.40 3.59 6.96
C LEU A 66 -7.71 4.89 6.55
N PHE A 67 -6.76 4.81 5.61
CA PHE A 67 -6.02 5.98 5.15
C PHE A 67 -6.92 7.03 4.49
N ILE A 68 -7.81 6.60 3.60
CA ILE A 68 -8.76 7.49 2.92
C ILE A 68 -9.65 8.17 3.96
N ALA A 69 -10.22 7.42 4.89
CA ALA A 69 -11.06 7.98 5.94
C ALA A 69 -10.30 9.00 6.80
N SER A 70 -9.07 8.70 7.22
CA SER A 70 -8.23 9.62 7.99
C SER A 70 -7.97 10.95 7.27
N VAL A 71 -7.60 10.91 5.99
CA VAL A 71 -7.35 12.13 5.19
C VAL A 71 -8.62 12.95 5.03
N LEU A 72 -9.75 12.31 4.71
CA LEU A 72 -11.02 13.00 4.50
C LEU A 72 -11.54 13.64 5.80
N ILE A 73 -11.42 12.95 6.93
CA ILE A 73 -11.84 13.47 8.23
C ILE A 73 -10.99 14.68 8.62
N ALA A 74 -9.66 14.60 8.48
CA ALA A 74 -8.78 15.72 8.81
C ALA A 74 -9.03 16.96 7.94
N HIS A 75 -9.33 16.76 6.66
CA HIS A 75 -9.76 17.85 5.79
C HIS A 75 -11.13 18.42 6.20
N GLN A 76 -12.08 17.56 6.57
CA GLN A 76 -13.44 17.97 6.93
C GLN A 76 -13.50 18.74 8.26
N THR A 77 -12.63 18.44 9.21
CA THR A 77 -12.51 19.16 10.49
C THR A 77 -11.68 20.44 10.38
N GLY A 78 -11.00 20.67 9.25
CA GLY A 78 -10.15 21.83 9.05
C GLY A 78 -8.83 21.76 9.81
N ALA A 79 -8.28 20.56 10.03
CA ALA A 79 -6.97 20.39 10.64
C ALA A 79 -5.85 21.07 9.82
N ASP A 80 -4.70 21.32 10.47
CA ASP A 80 -3.55 21.98 9.83
C ASP A 80 -3.11 21.26 8.54
N GLN A 81 -3.17 21.98 7.41
CA GLN A 81 -2.95 21.42 6.09
C GLN A 81 -1.55 20.83 5.92
N TYR A 82 -0.53 21.49 6.49
CA TYR A 82 0.85 21.01 6.41
C TYR A 82 1.02 19.65 7.10
N SER A 83 0.40 19.49 8.27
CA SER A 83 0.40 18.24 9.02
C SER A 83 -0.33 17.11 8.27
N ILE A 84 -1.47 17.39 7.65
CA ILE A 84 -2.20 16.42 6.81
C ILE A 84 -1.32 15.95 5.65
N ASP A 85 -0.69 16.89 4.94
CA ASP A 85 0.15 16.59 3.78
C ASP A 85 1.40 15.78 4.19
N MET A 86 2.06 16.16 5.28
CA MET A 86 3.23 15.45 5.80
C MET A 86 2.90 14.00 6.19
N LEU A 87 1.82 13.79 6.96
CA LEU A 87 1.39 12.44 7.38
C LEU A 87 0.96 11.58 6.18
N SER A 88 0.34 12.20 5.18
CA SER A 88 -0.08 11.52 3.95
C SER A 88 1.11 11.05 3.11
N VAL A 89 2.14 11.88 2.96
CA VAL A 89 3.38 11.52 2.27
C VAL A 89 4.10 10.40 3.02
N LEU A 90 4.22 10.51 4.35
CA LEU A 90 4.82 9.47 5.18
C LEU A 90 4.08 8.13 5.06
N PHE A 91 2.75 8.13 5.06
CA PHE A 91 1.96 6.93 4.83
C PHE A 91 2.34 6.24 3.51
N VAL A 92 2.32 6.98 2.39
CA VAL A 92 2.65 6.42 1.07
C VAL A 92 4.08 5.87 1.06
N MET A 93 5.05 6.60 1.63
CA MET A 93 6.43 6.15 1.75
C MET A 93 6.54 4.85 2.54
N PHE A 94 5.90 4.74 3.71
CA PHE A 94 5.90 3.52 4.50
C PHE A 94 5.23 2.36 3.76
N ARG A 95 4.16 2.60 2.98
CA ARG A 95 3.53 1.55 2.16
C ARG A 95 4.43 1.06 1.04
N VAL A 96 5.17 1.94 0.37
CA VAL A 96 6.16 1.54 -0.65
C VAL A 96 7.24 0.65 -0.03
N ILE A 97 7.81 1.08 1.10
CA ILE A 97 8.83 0.31 1.83
C ILE A 97 8.24 -1.03 2.31
N TYR A 98 7.02 -1.02 2.86
CA TYR A 98 6.33 -2.22 3.32
C TYR A 98 6.19 -3.26 2.20
N ILE A 99 5.78 -2.86 0.99
CA ILE A 99 5.64 -3.78 -0.16
C ILE A 99 6.99 -4.41 -0.50
N GLY A 100 8.07 -3.63 -0.56
CA GLY A 100 9.42 -4.14 -0.83
C GLY A 100 9.89 -5.15 0.22
N LEU A 101 9.72 -4.82 1.51
CA LEU A 101 10.06 -5.72 2.62
C LEU A 101 9.22 -7.00 2.62
N TYR A 102 7.95 -6.90 2.23
CA TYR A 102 7.05 -8.05 2.11
C TYR A 102 7.57 -9.03 1.06
N ILE A 103 7.92 -8.52 -0.13
CA ILE A 103 8.45 -9.33 -1.23
C ILE A 103 9.80 -9.97 -0.83
N ALA A 104 10.65 -9.21 -0.13
CA ALA A 104 11.94 -9.65 0.41
C ALA A 104 11.86 -10.61 1.62
N ASN A 105 10.65 -10.89 2.13
CA ASN A 105 10.42 -11.78 3.29
C ASN A 105 11.03 -11.29 4.62
N LEU A 106 11.15 -9.98 4.82
CA LEU A 106 11.73 -9.38 6.03
C LEU A 106 10.63 -9.05 7.06
N ALA A 107 10.19 -10.07 7.80
CA ALA A 107 8.98 -10.02 8.63
C ALA A 107 8.98 -8.95 9.73
N THR A 108 10.09 -8.77 10.45
CA THR A 108 10.18 -7.80 11.56
C THR A 108 10.08 -6.38 11.04
N LEU A 109 10.90 -6.02 10.04
CA LEU A 109 10.88 -4.69 9.41
C LEU A 109 9.53 -4.39 8.77
N ARG A 110 8.90 -5.39 8.14
CA ARG A 110 7.55 -5.26 7.60
C ARG A 110 6.52 -4.86 8.66
N THR A 111 6.62 -5.42 9.86
CA THR A 111 5.68 -5.10 10.95
C THR A 111 5.91 -3.68 11.45
N VAL A 112 7.16 -3.27 11.61
CA VAL A 112 7.52 -1.90 12.01
C VAL A 112 6.99 -0.87 11.02
N THR A 113 7.20 -1.08 9.71
CA THR A 113 6.72 -0.13 8.69
C THR A 113 5.20 -0.11 8.57
N TRP A 114 4.54 -1.25 8.81
CA TRP A 114 3.08 -1.31 8.88
C TRP A 114 2.53 -0.48 10.05
N ILE A 115 3.11 -0.66 11.24
CA ILE A 115 2.72 0.11 12.44
C ILE A 115 2.96 1.61 12.20
N ALA A 116 4.09 1.99 11.58
CA ALA A 116 4.37 3.38 11.26
C ALA A 116 3.33 3.99 10.30
N ALA A 117 2.95 3.26 9.23
CA ALA A 117 1.90 3.70 8.32
C ALA A 117 0.54 3.88 9.04
N VAL A 118 0.16 2.91 9.86
CA VAL A 118 -1.08 3.00 10.66
C VAL A 118 -1.00 4.16 11.66
N GLY A 119 0.18 4.39 12.24
CA GLY A 119 0.46 5.55 13.09
C GLY A 119 0.22 6.89 12.40
N CYS A 120 0.51 7.01 11.10
CA CYS A 120 0.17 8.21 10.33
C CYS A 120 -1.35 8.44 10.27
N CYS A 121 -2.15 7.37 10.12
CA CYS A 121 -3.61 7.45 10.12
C CYS A 121 -4.14 7.90 11.48
N PHE A 122 -3.62 7.31 12.56
CA PHE A 122 -3.94 7.75 13.92
C PHE A 122 -3.51 9.20 14.18
N GLY A 123 -2.33 9.61 13.72
CA GLY A 123 -1.86 10.98 13.81
C GLY A 123 -2.80 11.98 13.15
N MET A 124 -3.36 11.63 11.98
CA MET A 124 -4.36 12.46 11.31
C MET A 124 -5.63 12.61 12.15
N PHE A 125 -6.11 11.54 12.79
CA PHE A 125 -7.22 11.64 13.73
C PHE A 125 -6.90 12.55 14.92
N LEU A 126 -5.68 12.47 15.45
CA LEU A 126 -5.28 13.26 16.62
C LEU A 126 -5.21 14.76 16.32
N ILE A 127 -4.70 15.16 15.16
CA ILE A 127 -4.68 16.57 14.75
C ILE A 127 -6.05 17.12 14.33
N SER A 128 -7.04 16.23 14.19
CA SER A 128 -8.41 16.58 13.79
C SER A 128 -9.33 16.89 14.99
N MET A 129 -8.81 16.77 16.20
CA MET A 129 -9.54 17.02 17.46
C MET A 129 -9.45 18.48 17.89
#